data_AF-A0A1B6BK03-F1
#
_entry.id   AF-A0A1B6BK03-F1
#
_cell.length_a   1.000
_cell.length_b   1.000
_cell.length_c   1.000
_cell.angle_alpha   90.00
_cell.angle_beta   90.00
_cell.angle_gamma   90.00
#
_symmetry.space_group_name_H-M   'P 1'
#
loop_
_entity.id
_entity.type
_entity.pdbx_description
1 polymer ?
#
loop_
_entity_poly.entity_id
_entity_poly.type
_entity_poly.pdbx_seq_one_letter_code
_entity_poly.pdbx_strand_id
1 'polypeptide(L)'
;MAEEKNKLIKYKEKWRKCIMKSKTVNSKSLGVESEPINEAFEKLNLAMQQGYVYEFAGEPDKAIKEWKKVFKEVKAYFAEHKGSDLKTFDELLNGTEFVYNWVQDYDEVLRNRLVSCSEDEKQQLGSLKIELLTFLLSLNIKDALNEANQRRSLAETYYLIGQPDVGERYYTELIEAYPDDVWGYVGYSDEYWMGKSEQLDFEKAFKILNEAYNRVTINESEIIVERLTNLTIAKKKKELEDYIELEKELALGEDTTVSNVIDQLRRKTKAVPLSYLKFIENNKKVALPLILEEMASYIKAPDHYALNNGLLALYLPFILAQWEEKGSSRDLIDLVACSEESIDLRIGDAITEEYPVVLYRCFDGDLSYLKSVIGREHVGTFSKLAYLRALSVYYIENLNDIEGLKVYLQNLLNDQPELATRISSIVLMHKREALLSVGKRSVESEFYDPTVNGNWSDYQVNFHNASRDETVEYKKSFNAIETLNKWRLISDEKPVVPEYGILYQKLFNAREKRTPNSIKKTNLQYHHEPIITGKKIGRNDPCPCGSGKKYKKCCGNYIN
;
A
#
# COMPACT_ATOMS: atom_id res chain seq x y z
N MET A 1 -33.57 -1.35 20.30
CA MET A 1 -33.47 -0.45 19.13
C MET A 1 -34.70 0.45 18.91
N ALA A 2 -35.81 -0.03 18.33
CA ALA A 2 -36.99 0.84 18.06
C ALA A 2 -37.64 1.42 19.34
N GLU A 3 -37.66 0.64 20.40
CA GLU A 3 -38.22 1.02 21.70
C GLU A 3 -37.31 1.99 22.48
N GLU A 4 -35.99 1.87 22.32
CA GLU A 4 -34.99 2.82 22.84
C GLU A 4 -35.03 4.15 22.07
N LYS A 5 -35.20 4.10 20.75
CA LYS A 5 -35.39 5.29 19.90
C LYS A 5 -36.63 6.07 20.34
N ASN A 6 -37.75 5.39 20.62
CA ASN A 6 -38.97 6.01 21.15
C ASN A 6 -38.82 6.57 22.58
N LYS A 7 -38.06 5.89 23.45
CA LYS A 7 -37.72 6.42 24.79
C LYS A 7 -36.86 7.68 24.71
N LEU A 8 -35.90 7.72 23.78
CA LEU A 8 -35.05 8.90 23.57
C LEU A 8 -35.82 10.09 23.00
N ILE A 9 -36.73 9.84 22.05
CA ILE A 9 -37.63 10.88 21.49
C ILE A 9 -38.49 11.51 22.59
N LYS A 10 -39.13 10.70 23.44
CA LYS A 10 -39.92 11.20 24.59
C LYS A 10 -39.07 11.93 25.63
N TYR A 11 -37.84 11.48 25.86
CA TYR A 11 -36.90 12.15 26.76
C TYR A 11 -36.50 13.54 26.23
N LYS A 12 -36.28 13.66 24.91
CA LYS A 12 -35.86 14.91 24.27
C LYS A 12 -37.00 15.90 24.06
N GLU A 13 -38.25 15.47 23.85
CA GLU A 13 -39.42 16.36 23.92
C GLU A 13 -39.56 17.00 25.31
N LYS A 14 -39.22 16.26 26.37
CA LYS A 14 -39.20 16.75 27.74
C LYS A 14 -38.05 17.75 27.96
N TRP A 15 -36.89 17.52 27.35
CA TRP A 15 -35.76 18.45 27.35
C TRP A 15 -36.07 19.74 26.58
N ARG A 16 -36.74 19.64 25.43
CA ARG A 16 -37.24 20.78 24.63
C ARG A 16 -38.19 21.67 25.44
N LYS A 17 -39.08 21.07 26.25
CA LYS A 17 -39.95 21.80 27.20
C LYS A 17 -39.18 22.45 28.37
N CYS A 18 -38.00 21.95 28.73
CA CYS A 18 -37.14 22.55 29.75
C CYS A 18 -36.33 23.74 29.19
N ILE A 19 -35.78 23.65 27.98
CA ILE A 19 -35.09 24.78 27.32
C ILE A 19 -36.05 25.93 27.08
N MET A 20 -37.26 25.64 26.58
CA MET A 20 -38.26 26.68 26.38
C MET A 20 -38.72 27.36 27.69
N LYS A 21 -38.39 26.79 28.86
CA LYS A 21 -38.66 27.37 30.18
C LYS A 21 -37.48 28.17 30.76
N SER A 22 -36.26 27.97 30.29
CA SER A 22 -35.09 28.77 30.72
C SER A 22 -34.98 30.04 29.87
N LYS A 23 -36.01 30.88 29.91
CA LYS A 23 -35.86 32.28 29.53
C LYS A 23 -35.11 32.94 30.68
N THR A 24 -33.87 33.35 30.46
CA THR A 24 -33.31 34.65 30.90
C THR A 24 -31.78 34.68 31.06
N VAL A 25 -31.03 33.57 30.92
CA VAL A 25 -29.59 33.64 31.20
C VAL A 25 -28.67 32.66 30.46
N ASN A 26 -27.54 33.17 29.97
CA ASN A 26 -26.36 32.41 29.56
C ASN A 26 -25.50 31.94 30.76
N SER A 27 -25.03 30.68 30.76
CA SER A 27 -23.87 30.25 31.55
C SER A 27 -22.90 29.40 30.71
N LYS A 28 -22.23 30.02 29.72
CA LYS A 28 -21.10 29.40 28.99
C LYS A 28 -19.94 29.00 29.92
N SER A 29 -19.87 29.56 31.13
CA SER A 29 -18.81 29.31 32.11
C SER A 29 -19.37 29.19 33.53
N LEU A 30 -18.92 28.17 34.28
CA LEU A 30 -19.29 27.95 35.69
C LEU A 30 -18.79 29.12 36.55
N GLY A 31 -19.72 29.87 37.17
CA GLY A 31 -19.41 30.90 38.17
C GLY A 31 -19.41 32.36 37.69
N VAL A 32 -19.92 32.65 36.49
CA VAL A 32 -20.06 34.03 35.96
C VAL A 32 -21.49 34.53 36.20
N GLU A 33 -21.64 35.84 36.48
CA GLU A 33 -22.95 36.49 36.58
C GLU A 33 -23.73 36.42 35.25
N SER A 34 -25.03 36.52 35.41
CA SER A 34 -26.01 35.92 34.53
C SER A 34 -26.48 36.98 33.51
N GLU A 35 -25.99 36.97 32.26
CA GLU A 35 -26.39 37.95 31.22
C GLU A 35 -27.54 37.47 30.32
N PRO A 36 -28.43 38.38 29.84
CA PRO A 36 -29.52 38.02 28.95
C PRO A 36 -29.01 37.55 27.58
N ILE A 37 -29.55 36.42 27.11
CA ILE A 37 -29.24 35.81 25.81
C ILE A 37 -29.73 36.73 24.68
N ASN A 38 -28.94 36.86 23.61
CA ASN A 38 -29.34 37.62 22.43
C ASN A 38 -30.56 36.95 21.75
N GLU A 39 -31.63 37.72 21.52
CA GLU A 39 -32.88 37.20 20.92
C GLU A 39 -32.65 36.59 19.52
N ALA A 40 -31.68 37.11 18.76
CA ALA A 40 -31.28 36.54 17.47
C ALA A 40 -30.69 35.13 17.63
N PHE A 41 -29.97 34.85 18.72
CA PHE A 41 -29.44 33.52 19.01
C PHE A 41 -30.54 32.51 19.33
N GLU A 42 -31.56 32.90 20.11
CA GLU A 42 -32.64 31.97 20.49
C GLU A 42 -33.34 31.37 19.28
N LYS A 43 -33.65 32.22 18.29
CA LYS A 43 -34.30 31.78 17.04
C LYS A 43 -33.40 30.83 16.24
N LEU A 44 -32.11 31.14 16.10
CA LEU A 44 -31.13 30.29 15.41
C LEU A 44 -30.97 28.93 16.11
N ASN A 45 -30.83 28.95 17.44
CA ASN A 45 -30.66 27.74 18.24
C ASN A 45 -31.89 26.83 18.13
N LEU A 46 -33.11 27.36 18.20
CA LEU A 46 -34.34 26.57 18.03
C LEU A 46 -34.37 25.82 16.69
N ALA A 47 -33.94 26.45 15.61
CA ALA A 47 -33.86 25.83 14.28
C ALA A 47 -32.70 24.82 14.19
N MET A 48 -31.54 25.12 14.79
CA MET A 48 -30.41 24.18 14.88
C MET A 48 -30.80 22.90 15.63
N GLN A 49 -31.45 23.05 16.80
CA GLN A 49 -31.94 21.94 17.61
C GLN A 49 -32.99 21.09 16.88
N GLN A 50 -33.81 21.71 16.03
CA GLN A 50 -34.76 20.97 15.19
C GLN A 50 -34.03 20.09 14.14
N GLY A 51 -32.90 20.55 13.59
CA GLY A 51 -32.11 19.72 12.69
C GLY A 51 -31.44 18.53 13.40
N TYR A 52 -30.89 18.70 14.61
CA TYR A 52 -30.39 17.54 15.39
C TYR A 52 -31.48 16.51 15.68
N VAL A 53 -32.74 16.95 15.88
CA VAL A 53 -33.87 16.02 16.03
C VAL A 53 -34.08 15.18 14.76
N TYR A 54 -33.99 15.80 13.58
CA TYR A 54 -34.12 15.10 12.31
C TYR A 54 -32.95 14.17 12.02
N GLU A 55 -31.72 14.63 12.23
CA GLU A 55 -30.52 13.82 12.07
C GLU A 55 -30.59 12.58 12.98
N PHE A 56 -30.93 12.77 14.26
CA PHE A 56 -31.10 11.68 15.22
C PHE A 56 -32.25 10.72 14.84
N ALA A 57 -33.28 11.23 14.16
CA ALA A 57 -34.35 10.40 13.64
C ALA A 57 -33.92 9.55 12.42
N GLY A 58 -32.74 9.79 11.85
CA GLY A 58 -32.28 9.18 10.61
C GLY A 58 -32.87 9.88 9.38
N GLU A 59 -33.21 11.17 9.49
CA GLU A 59 -33.80 11.99 8.43
C GLU A 59 -32.84 13.14 8.03
N PRO A 60 -31.64 12.83 7.48
CA PRO A 60 -30.59 13.83 7.24
C PRO A 60 -31.03 14.93 6.26
N ASP A 61 -31.87 14.62 5.27
CA ASP A 61 -32.36 15.62 4.31
C ASP A 61 -33.22 16.70 4.97
N LYS A 62 -33.98 16.34 6.01
CA LYS A 62 -34.75 17.31 6.80
C LYS A 62 -33.82 18.13 7.70
N ALA A 63 -32.78 17.51 8.27
CA ALA A 63 -31.76 18.22 9.04
C ALA A 63 -31.04 19.26 8.17
N ILE A 64 -30.54 18.85 7.00
CA ILE A 64 -29.89 19.73 6.01
C ILE A 64 -30.81 20.88 5.62
N LYS A 65 -32.10 20.63 5.39
CA LYS A 65 -33.07 21.67 5.03
C LYS A 65 -33.23 22.72 6.14
N GLU A 66 -33.25 22.31 7.41
CA GLU A 66 -33.36 23.25 8.53
C GLU A 66 -32.03 23.98 8.77
N TRP A 67 -30.90 23.27 8.79
CA TRP A 67 -29.58 23.86 9.00
C TRP A 67 -29.15 24.79 7.87
N LYS A 68 -29.58 24.55 6.63
CA LYS A 68 -29.41 25.51 5.53
C LYS A 68 -30.02 26.88 5.86
N LYS A 69 -31.18 26.92 6.53
CA LYS A 69 -31.83 28.19 6.94
C LYS A 69 -31.04 28.85 8.06
N VAL A 70 -30.61 28.08 9.06
CA VAL A 70 -29.75 28.55 10.16
C VAL A 70 -28.49 29.18 9.60
N PHE A 71 -27.79 28.47 8.72
CA PHE A 71 -26.54 28.94 8.13
C PHE A 71 -26.73 30.20 7.28
N LYS A 72 -27.83 30.31 6.53
CA LYS A 72 -28.18 31.54 5.80
C LYS A 72 -28.33 32.74 6.75
N GLU A 73 -29.01 32.56 7.88
CA GLU A 73 -29.18 33.62 8.88
C GLU A 73 -27.85 33.94 9.61
N VAL A 74 -27.04 32.94 9.92
CA VAL A 74 -25.69 33.11 10.49
C VAL A 74 -24.82 33.98 9.57
N LYS A 75 -24.75 33.68 8.26
CA LYS A 75 -23.97 34.47 7.30
C LYS A 75 -24.48 35.91 7.18
N ALA A 76 -25.80 36.11 7.17
CA ALA A 76 -26.38 37.45 7.11
C ALA A 76 -26.01 38.28 8.34
N TYR A 77 -26.12 37.68 9.54
CA TYR A 77 -25.77 38.35 10.79
C TYR A 77 -24.27 38.64 10.88
N PHE A 78 -23.43 37.72 10.38
CA PHE A 78 -21.97 37.89 10.32
C PHE A 78 -21.58 39.08 9.43
N ALA A 79 -22.23 39.24 8.28
CA ALA A 79 -22.01 40.36 7.37
C ALA A 79 -22.49 41.70 7.97
N GLU A 80 -23.64 41.73 8.62
CA GLU A 80 -24.20 42.92 9.28
C GLU A 80 -23.27 43.46 10.38
N HIS A 81 -22.69 42.56 11.18
CA HIS A 81 -21.86 42.92 12.33
C HIS A 81 -20.36 42.99 12.02
N LYS A 82 -19.97 42.85 10.74
CA LYS A 82 -18.56 42.84 10.30
C LYS A 82 -17.70 41.87 11.12
N GLY A 83 -18.23 40.68 11.37
CA GLY A 83 -17.48 39.63 12.07
C GLY A 83 -16.19 39.32 11.33
N SER A 84 -15.12 39.00 12.06
CA SER A 84 -13.84 38.57 11.48
C SER A 84 -13.56 37.09 11.69
N ASP A 85 -14.07 36.49 12.77
CA ASP A 85 -13.88 35.09 13.12
C ASP A 85 -15.07 34.54 13.92
N LEU A 86 -15.18 33.20 14.00
CA LEU A 86 -16.28 32.52 14.69
C LEU A 86 -16.25 32.71 16.21
N LYS A 87 -15.08 32.97 16.80
CA LYS A 87 -14.96 33.18 18.25
C LYS A 87 -15.63 34.48 18.67
N THR A 88 -15.30 35.58 17.99
CA THR A 88 -15.95 36.88 18.24
C THR A 88 -17.44 36.82 17.95
N PHE A 89 -17.85 36.01 16.96
CA PHE A 89 -19.26 35.78 16.67
C PHE A 89 -19.99 35.05 17.81
N ASP A 90 -19.37 34.01 18.38
CA ASP A 90 -19.91 33.27 19.52
C ASP A 90 -20.01 34.10 20.79
N GLU A 91 -19.10 35.05 20.98
CA GLU A 91 -19.15 36.07 22.04
C GLU A 91 -20.32 37.04 21.81
N LEU A 92 -20.47 37.57 20.58
CA LEU A 92 -21.53 38.51 20.20
C LEU A 92 -22.94 37.94 20.37
N LEU A 93 -23.14 36.67 20.04
CA LEU A 93 -24.43 36.01 20.19
C LEU A 93 -24.77 35.72 21.66
N ASN A 94 -23.78 35.68 22.56
CA ASN A 94 -23.95 35.41 23.98
C ASN A 94 -24.91 34.24 24.29
N GLY A 95 -24.87 33.20 23.43
CA GLY A 95 -25.80 32.08 23.44
C GLY A 95 -25.43 30.97 24.43
N THR A 96 -26.20 29.89 24.51
CA THR A 96 -25.84 28.71 25.32
C THR A 96 -24.98 27.69 24.56
N GLU A 97 -24.83 27.84 23.25
CA GLU A 97 -24.10 26.95 22.34
C GLU A 97 -23.07 27.75 21.53
N PHE A 98 -22.25 27.03 20.77
CA PHE A 98 -21.22 27.59 19.90
C PHE A 98 -21.54 27.33 18.43
N VAL A 99 -21.64 28.41 17.64
CA VAL A 99 -21.77 28.38 16.18
C VAL A 99 -20.58 27.67 15.56
N TYR A 100 -19.41 27.75 16.18
CA TYR A 100 -18.24 26.95 15.83
C TYR A 100 -18.56 25.44 15.72
N ASN A 101 -19.36 24.88 16.65
CA ASN A 101 -19.77 23.48 16.57
C ASN A 101 -20.83 23.27 15.50
N TRP A 102 -21.80 24.20 15.38
CA TRP A 102 -22.89 24.07 14.43
C TRP A 102 -22.43 23.97 12.97
N VAL A 103 -21.40 24.73 12.59
CA VAL A 103 -20.87 24.67 11.23
C VAL A 103 -20.13 23.36 10.94
N GLN A 104 -19.51 22.74 11.94
CA GLN A 104 -18.86 21.43 11.80
C GLN A 104 -19.89 20.32 11.67
N ASP A 105 -20.92 20.32 12.52
CA ASP A 105 -22.00 19.33 12.45
C ASP A 105 -22.74 19.42 11.10
N TYR A 106 -22.95 20.63 10.58
CA TYR A 106 -23.53 20.80 9.26
C TYR A 106 -22.62 20.28 8.14
N ASP A 107 -21.31 20.54 8.22
CA ASP A 107 -20.32 20.05 7.27
C ASP A 107 -20.26 18.51 7.22
N GLU A 108 -20.34 17.88 8.41
CA GLU A 108 -20.32 16.43 8.58
C GLU A 108 -21.58 15.78 8.00
N VAL A 109 -22.78 16.29 8.31
CA VAL A 109 -24.03 15.74 7.77
C VAL A 109 -24.10 15.91 6.26
N LEU A 110 -23.65 17.05 5.72
CA LEU A 110 -23.54 17.25 4.27
C LEU A 110 -22.59 16.23 3.64
N ARG A 111 -21.42 16.00 4.23
CA ARG A 111 -20.45 15.00 3.75
C ARG A 111 -21.01 13.59 3.78
N ASN A 112 -21.60 13.19 4.90
CA ASN A 112 -22.17 11.84 5.06
C ASN A 112 -23.31 11.60 4.06
N ARG A 113 -24.15 12.62 3.80
CA ARG A 113 -25.18 12.52 2.77
C ARG A 113 -24.60 12.50 1.35
N LEU A 114 -23.57 13.29 1.06
CA LEU A 114 -22.88 13.29 -0.23
C LEU A 114 -22.31 11.92 -0.61
N VAL A 115 -21.69 11.22 0.35
CA VAL A 115 -21.12 9.89 0.13
C VAL A 115 -22.20 8.83 -0.17
N SER A 116 -23.43 9.04 0.29
CA SER A 116 -24.52 8.05 0.19
C SER A 116 -25.66 8.44 -0.78
N CYS A 117 -25.57 9.62 -1.41
CA CYS A 117 -26.60 10.15 -2.31
C CYS A 117 -26.53 9.58 -3.73
N SER A 118 -27.59 9.82 -4.52
CA SER A 118 -27.56 9.53 -5.95
C SER A 118 -26.73 10.57 -6.71
N GLU A 119 -26.28 10.24 -7.92
CA GLU A 119 -25.52 11.17 -8.77
C GLU A 119 -26.26 12.49 -9.02
N ASP A 120 -27.58 12.44 -9.18
CA ASP A 120 -28.42 13.63 -9.41
C ASP A 120 -28.42 14.60 -8.20
N GLU A 121 -28.23 14.08 -6.98
CA GLU A 121 -28.25 14.86 -5.74
C GLU A 121 -26.88 15.48 -5.42
N LYS A 122 -25.78 14.88 -5.92
CA LYS A 122 -24.39 15.28 -5.60
C LYS A 122 -24.13 16.75 -5.88
N GLN A 123 -24.57 17.27 -7.02
CA GLN A 123 -24.33 18.67 -7.39
C GLN A 123 -25.00 19.64 -6.43
N GLN A 124 -26.25 19.35 -6.04
CA GLN A 124 -27.00 20.22 -5.13
C GLN A 124 -26.41 20.21 -3.73
N LEU A 125 -26.12 19.03 -3.17
CA LEU A 125 -25.55 18.91 -1.84
C LEU A 125 -24.11 19.44 -1.77
N GLY A 126 -23.33 19.18 -2.82
CA GLY A 126 -21.95 19.66 -2.92
C GLY A 126 -21.88 21.16 -3.02
N SER A 127 -22.80 21.80 -3.76
CA SER A 127 -22.90 23.26 -3.80
C SER A 127 -23.15 23.87 -2.41
N LEU A 128 -23.97 23.22 -1.55
CA LEU A 128 -24.20 23.70 -0.18
C LEU A 128 -22.94 23.56 0.69
N LYS A 129 -22.22 22.45 0.56
CA LYS A 129 -20.98 22.20 1.30
C LYS A 129 -19.86 23.14 0.85
N ILE A 130 -19.70 23.36 -0.46
CA ILE A 130 -18.75 24.35 -1.02
C ILE A 130 -19.10 25.76 -0.53
N GLU A 131 -20.37 26.15 -0.51
CA GLU A 131 -20.82 27.44 0.01
C GLU A 131 -20.47 27.62 1.50
N LEU A 132 -20.64 26.58 2.30
CA LEU A 132 -20.25 26.55 3.72
C LEU A 132 -18.74 26.70 3.88
N LEU A 133 -17.95 25.84 3.25
CA LEU A 133 -16.49 25.80 3.40
C LEU A 133 -15.82 27.06 2.87
N THR A 134 -16.29 27.60 1.74
CA THR A 134 -15.78 28.87 1.19
C THR A 134 -16.07 30.04 2.13
N PHE A 135 -17.24 30.06 2.77
CA PHE A 135 -17.54 31.05 3.80
C PHE A 135 -16.59 30.91 4.99
N LEU A 136 -16.35 29.70 5.49
CA LEU A 136 -15.46 29.48 6.62
C LEU A 136 -14.02 29.91 6.30
N LEU A 137 -13.50 29.55 5.12
CA LEU A 137 -12.17 29.95 4.65
C LEU A 137 -12.04 31.46 4.40
N SER A 138 -13.15 32.18 4.20
CA SER A 138 -13.13 33.64 4.09
C SER A 138 -12.98 34.37 5.43
N LEU A 139 -13.11 33.63 6.55
CA LEU A 139 -12.94 34.18 7.90
C LEU A 139 -11.44 34.28 8.25
N ASN A 140 -11.09 35.15 9.19
CA ASN A 140 -9.73 35.29 9.71
C ASN A 140 -9.39 34.11 10.64
N ILE A 141 -9.16 32.94 10.06
CA ILE A 141 -8.80 31.73 10.78
C ILE A 141 -7.35 31.86 11.27
N LYS A 142 -7.17 32.00 12.58
CA LYS A 142 -5.83 32.08 13.21
C LYS A 142 -5.19 30.71 13.48
N ASP A 143 -5.91 29.64 13.18
CA ASP A 143 -5.50 28.27 13.45
C ASP A 143 -5.23 27.53 12.12
N ALA A 144 -3.94 27.30 11.85
CA ALA A 144 -3.45 26.65 10.65
C ALA A 144 -4.04 25.24 10.46
N LEU A 145 -4.26 24.50 11.56
CA LEU A 145 -4.83 23.15 11.50
C LEU A 145 -6.29 23.19 11.03
N ASN A 146 -7.07 24.15 11.52
CA ASN A 146 -8.46 24.31 11.14
C ASN A 146 -8.59 24.76 9.66
N GLU A 147 -7.74 25.69 9.22
CA GLU A 147 -7.70 26.10 7.81
C GLU A 147 -7.33 24.92 6.90
N ALA A 148 -6.29 24.15 7.25
CA ALA A 148 -5.87 22.97 6.50
C ALA A 148 -6.99 21.93 6.38
N ASN A 149 -7.69 21.65 7.48
CA ASN A 149 -8.83 20.73 7.49
C ASN A 149 -9.99 21.20 6.59
N GLN A 150 -10.30 22.50 6.57
CA GLN A 150 -11.35 23.05 5.71
C GLN A 150 -10.97 23.00 4.23
N ARG A 151 -9.72 23.34 3.88
CA ARG A 151 -9.18 23.22 2.51
C ARG A 151 -9.22 21.77 2.04
N ARG A 152 -8.85 20.81 2.89
CA ARG A 152 -8.97 19.37 2.62
C ARG A 152 -10.42 18.93 2.41
N SER A 153 -11.34 19.32 3.31
CA SER A 153 -12.78 19.03 3.17
C SER A 153 -13.35 19.61 1.87
N LEU A 154 -12.88 20.78 1.44
CA LEU A 154 -13.26 21.41 0.17
C LEU A 154 -12.75 20.60 -1.02
N ALA A 155 -11.49 20.16 -0.98
CA ALA A 155 -10.91 19.30 -2.01
C ALA A 155 -11.67 17.96 -2.14
N GLU A 156 -11.91 17.24 -1.04
CA GLU A 156 -12.72 15.99 -1.01
C GLU A 156 -14.11 16.23 -1.61
N THR A 157 -14.72 17.39 -1.33
CA THR A 157 -16.05 17.72 -1.88
C THR A 157 -16.05 17.77 -3.41
N TYR A 158 -15.01 18.33 -4.03
CA TYR A 158 -14.90 18.39 -5.49
C TYR A 158 -14.73 17.00 -6.12
N TYR A 159 -14.00 16.10 -5.47
CA TYR A 159 -13.94 14.69 -5.87
C TYR A 159 -15.33 14.04 -5.79
N LEU A 160 -16.02 14.20 -4.67
CA LEU A 160 -17.34 13.60 -4.44
C LEU A 160 -18.39 14.06 -5.46
N ILE A 161 -18.30 15.28 -6.01
CA ILE A 161 -19.20 15.78 -7.06
C ILE A 161 -18.71 15.55 -8.50
N GLY A 162 -17.68 14.72 -8.70
CA GLY A 162 -17.18 14.38 -10.03
C GLY A 162 -16.37 15.49 -10.71
N GLN A 163 -15.71 16.35 -9.94
CA GLN A 163 -14.80 17.39 -10.43
C GLN A 163 -13.36 17.19 -9.89
N PRO A 164 -12.71 16.05 -10.17
CA PRO A 164 -11.42 15.69 -9.59
C PRO A 164 -10.31 16.70 -9.92
N ASP A 165 -10.29 17.28 -11.13
CA ASP A 165 -9.30 18.29 -11.51
C ASP A 165 -9.33 19.52 -10.59
N VAL A 166 -10.52 19.89 -10.10
CA VAL A 166 -10.66 21.02 -9.18
C VAL A 166 -10.20 20.63 -7.78
N GLY A 167 -10.57 19.44 -7.31
CA GLY A 167 -10.14 18.90 -6.02
C GLY A 167 -8.62 18.75 -5.93
N GLU A 168 -7.99 18.25 -6.99
CA GLU A 168 -6.54 18.10 -7.11
C GLU A 168 -5.80 19.43 -6.95
N ARG A 169 -6.30 20.51 -7.56
CA ARG A 169 -5.72 21.84 -7.36
C ARG A 169 -5.78 22.26 -5.89
N TYR A 170 -6.92 22.07 -5.23
CA TYR A 170 -7.06 22.43 -3.81
C TYR A 170 -6.15 21.61 -2.89
N TYR A 171 -5.97 20.31 -3.17
CA TYR A 171 -5.01 19.49 -2.44
C TYR A 171 -3.56 19.94 -2.68
N THR A 172 -3.22 20.29 -3.92
CA THR A 172 -1.89 20.80 -4.28
C THR A 172 -1.61 22.14 -3.58
N GLU A 173 -2.54 23.08 -3.65
CA GLU A 173 -2.46 24.38 -2.95
C GLU A 173 -2.37 24.19 -1.42
N LEU A 174 -3.11 23.23 -0.86
CA LEU A 174 -3.02 22.88 0.56
C LEU A 174 -1.61 22.41 0.93
N ILE A 175 -1.04 21.48 0.16
CA ILE A 175 0.30 20.93 0.39
C ILE A 175 1.37 22.02 0.19
N GLU A 176 1.21 22.92 -0.77
CA GLU A 176 2.11 24.06 -0.95
C GLU A 176 2.08 25.03 0.23
N ALA A 177 0.90 25.32 0.77
CA ALA A 177 0.73 26.21 1.91
C ALA A 177 1.16 25.57 3.24
N TYR A 178 0.94 24.27 3.40
CA TYR A 178 1.23 23.50 4.62
C TYR A 178 2.00 22.22 4.27
N PRO A 179 3.27 22.32 3.86
CA PRO A 179 4.06 21.18 3.38
C PRO A 179 4.33 20.11 4.44
N ASP A 180 4.14 20.46 5.71
CA ASP A 180 4.33 19.57 6.86
C ASP A 180 3.00 18.99 7.40
N ASP A 181 1.84 19.36 6.81
CA ASP A 181 0.54 18.77 7.16
C ASP A 181 0.41 17.38 6.56
N VAL A 182 0.47 16.35 7.41
CA VAL A 182 0.33 14.95 6.99
C VAL A 182 -1.03 14.68 6.38
N TRP A 183 -2.08 15.33 6.89
CA TRP A 183 -3.45 15.05 6.47
C TRP A 183 -3.76 15.56 5.06
N GLY A 184 -3.06 16.58 4.57
CA GLY A 184 -3.11 17.00 3.18
C GLY A 184 -2.69 15.89 2.22
N TYR A 185 -1.54 15.25 2.46
CA TYR A 185 -1.07 14.13 1.63
C TYR A 185 -1.92 12.88 1.79
N VAL A 186 -2.33 12.53 3.02
CA VAL A 186 -3.18 11.37 3.28
C VAL A 186 -4.53 11.55 2.58
N GLY A 187 -5.20 12.68 2.79
CA GLY A 187 -6.47 12.99 2.14
C GLY A 187 -6.35 12.95 0.62
N TYR A 188 -5.32 13.59 0.07
CA TYR A 188 -5.11 13.61 -1.38
C TYR A 188 -4.85 12.22 -1.97
N SER A 189 -4.03 11.42 -1.29
CA SER A 189 -3.79 10.03 -1.70
C SER A 189 -5.07 9.21 -1.65
N ASP A 190 -5.88 9.34 -0.60
CA ASP A 190 -7.06 8.50 -0.37
C ASP A 190 -8.09 8.62 -1.50
N GLU A 191 -8.14 9.76 -2.21
CA GLU A 191 -8.98 9.97 -3.39
C GLU A 191 -8.65 9.05 -4.57
N TYR A 192 -7.51 8.34 -4.56
CA TYR A 192 -7.11 7.49 -5.68
C TYR A 192 -7.21 5.99 -5.40
N TRP A 193 -7.51 5.57 -4.17
CA TRP A 193 -7.51 4.13 -3.84
C TRP A 193 -8.52 3.69 -2.79
N MET A 194 -9.02 4.60 -1.95
CA MET A 194 -10.14 4.30 -1.07
C MET A 194 -11.41 4.41 -1.91
N GLY A 195 -12.27 3.38 -1.89
CA GLY A 195 -13.40 3.15 -2.81
C GLY A 195 -14.56 4.16 -2.86
N LYS A 196 -14.25 5.45 -2.72
CA LYS A 196 -15.10 6.61 -2.96
C LYS A 196 -14.86 7.26 -4.33
N SER A 197 -13.74 6.94 -4.97
CA SER A 197 -13.36 7.49 -6.27
C SER A 197 -13.59 6.46 -7.38
N GLU A 198 -14.15 6.93 -8.48
CA GLU A 198 -14.24 6.17 -9.73
C GLU A 198 -12.87 6.04 -10.43
N GLN A 199 -11.85 6.77 -9.94
CA GLN A 199 -10.51 6.84 -10.50
C GLN A 199 -9.52 6.12 -9.60
N LEU A 200 -9.52 4.78 -9.66
CA LEU A 200 -8.47 4.00 -8.99
C LEU A 200 -7.11 4.24 -9.68
N ASP A 201 -6.16 4.84 -8.96
CA ASP A 201 -4.78 5.08 -9.38
C ASP A 201 -3.81 4.87 -8.19
N PHE A 202 -3.46 3.61 -7.96
CA PHE A 202 -2.56 3.21 -6.87
C PHE A 202 -1.15 3.83 -7.01
N GLU A 203 -0.68 4.07 -8.24
CA GLU A 203 0.66 4.65 -8.48
C GLU A 203 0.69 6.13 -8.11
N LYS A 204 -0.36 6.88 -8.47
CA LYS A 204 -0.49 8.27 -8.06
C LYS A 204 -0.62 8.40 -6.55
N ALA A 205 -1.44 7.57 -5.91
CA ALA A 205 -1.55 7.49 -4.45
C ALA A 205 -0.18 7.23 -3.79
N PHE A 206 0.57 6.25 -4.30
CA PHE A 206 1.88 5.91 -3.78
C PHE A 206 2.86 7.08 -3.92
N LYS A 207 2.87 7.76 -5.07
CA LYS A 207 3.73 8.91 -5.32
C LYS A 207 3.48 10.04 -4.33
N ILE A 208 2.21 10.36 -4.05
CA ILE A 208 1.81 11.40 -3.09
C ILE A 208 2.32 11.06 -1.69
N LEU A 209 2.08 9.85 -1.21
CA LEU A 209 2.51 9.43 0.13
C LEU A 209 4.03 9.28 0.23
N ASN A 210 4.71 8.81 -0.82
CA ASN A 210 6.15 8.69 -0.85
C ASN A 210 6.84 10.06 -0.84
N GLU A 211 6.23 11.09 -1.46
CA GLU A 211 6.70 12.47 -1.33
C GLU A 211 6.66 12.91 0.15
N ALA A 212 5.54 12.69 0.83
CA ALA A 212 5.40 13.00 2.25
C ALA A 212 6.41 12.23 3.12
N TYR A 213 6.60 10.93 2.86
CA TYR A 213 7.51 10.07 3.62
C TYR A 213 8.96 10.58 3.59
N ASN A 214 9.39 11.13 2.45
CA ASN A 214 10.74 11.64 2.25
C ASN A 214 10.97 13.04 2.85
N ARG A 215 9.93 13.71 3.37
CA ARG A 215 10.05 15.01 4.05
C ARG A 215 10.45 14.81 5.52
N VAL A 216 11.63 15.34 5.87
CA VAL A 216 12.22 15.19 7.22
C VAL A 216 11.49 16.05 8.26
N THR A 217 10.84 17.13 7.83
CA THR A 217 10.12 18.11 8.66
C THR A 217 8.78 17.60 9.19
N ILE A 218 8.19 16.58 8.55
CA ILE A 218 6.97 15.93 9.03
C ILE A 218 7.27 15.11 10.28
N ASN A 219 6.69 15.48 11.41
CA ASN A 219 6.90 14.81 12.69
C ASN A 219 6.05 13.53 12.86
N GLU A 220 4.86 13.46 12.24
CA GLU A 220 3.89 12.36 12.38
C GLU A 220 4.05 11.30 11.27
N SER A 221 5.30 10.94 10.98
CA SER A 221 5.66 10.07 9.84
C SER A 221 5.07 8.67 9.92
N GLU A 222 4.73 8.19 11.12
CA GLU A 222 4.06 6.93 11.38
C GLU A 222 2.69 6.84 10.69
N ILE A 223 1.96 7.96 10.57
CA ILE A 223 0.67 8.02 9.88
C ILE A 223 0.88 7.76 8.38
N ILE A 224 1.94 8.31 7.79
CA ILE A 224 2.29 8.09 6.37
C ILE A 224 2.67 6.63 6.14
N VAL A 225 3.47 6.04 7.05
CA VAL A 225 3.86 4.63 6.97
C VAL A 225 2.65 3.71 7.09
N GLU A 226 1.74 3.99 8.02
CA GLU A 226 0.48 3.26 8.14
C GLU A 226 -0.34 3.36 6.85
N ARG A 227 -0.45 4.58 6.29
CA ARG A 227 -1.22 4.81 5.07
C ARG A 227 -0.63 4.12 3.84
N LEU A 228 0.69 4.18 3.65
CA LEU A 228 1.41 3.42 2.61
C LEU A 228 1.18 1.93 2.76
N THR A 229 1.18 1.41 3.99
CA THR A 229 0.90 0.00 4.26
C THR A 229 -0.51 -0.39 3.81
N ASN A 230 -1.51 0.43 4.17
CA ASN A 230 -2.90 0.20 3.77
C ASN A 230 -3.10 0.28 2.25
N LEU A 231 -2.46 1.24 1.58
CA LEU A 231 -2.46 1.38 0.13
C LEU A 231 -1.91 0.12 -0.54
N THR A 232 -0.75 -0.39 -0.08
CA THR A 232 -0.13 -1.60 -0.62
C THR A 232 -1.05 -2.81 -0.44
N ILE A 233 -1.69 -2.96 0.72
CA ILE A 233 -2.65 -4.04 0.96
C ILE A 233 -3.84 -3.93 -0.01
N ALA A 234 -4.39 -2.73 -0.20
CA ALA A 234 -5.50 -2.50 -1.11
C ALA A 234 -5.12 -2.80 -2.56
N LYS A 235 -3.93 -2.37 -3.02
CA LYS A 235 -3.39 -2.69 -4.34
C LYS A 235 -3.31 -4.19 -4.55
N LYS A 236 -2.69 -4.92 -3.61
CA LYS A 236 -2.55 -6.39 -3.69
C LYS A 236 -3.89 -7.12 -3.63
N LYS A 237 -4.86 -6.60 -2.86
CA LYS A 237 -6.24 -7.13 -2.86
C LYS A 237 -6.90 -6.94 -4.22
N LYS A 238 -6.77 -5.76 -4.83
CA LYS A 238 -7.32 -5.49 -6.16
C LYS A 238 -6.67 -6.36 -7.24
N GLU A 239 -5.35 -6.52 -7.21
CA GLU A 239 -4.61 -7.45 -8.08
C GLU A 239 -5.13 -8.89 -7.94
N LEU A 240 -5.42 -9.34 -6.71
CA LEU A 240 -5.99 -10.66 -6.45
C LEU A 240 -7.43 -10.79 -6.98
N GLU A 241 -8.27 -9.77 -6.82
CA GLU A 241 -9.64 -9.75 -7.34
C GLU A 241 -9.64 -9.82 -8.87
N ASP A 242 -8.83 -9.00 -9.54
CA ASP A 242 -8.68 -9.00 -11.00
C ASP A 242 -8.16 -10.35 -11.50
N TYR A 243 -7.25 -10.96 -10.74
CA TYR A 243 -6.74 -12.29 -11.05
C TYR A 243 -7.80 -13.39 -10.88
N ILE A 244 -8.62 -13.34 -9.83
CA ILE A 244 -9.71 -14.29 -9.63
C ILE A 244 -10.70 -14.19 -10.79
N GLU A 245 -11.00 -12.98 -11.26
CA GLU A 245 -11.88 -12.79 -12.41
C GLU A 245 -11.27 -13.33 -13.69
N LEU A 246 -9.98 -13.07 -13.93
CA LEU A 246 -9.24 -13.69 -15.04
C LEU A 246 -9.31 -15.22 -14.99
N GLU A 247 -9.06 -15.86 -13.85
CA GLU A 247 -9.13 -17.32 -13.74
C GLU A 247 -10.55 -17.88 -13.99
N LYS A 248 -11.61 -17.10 -13.71
CA LYS A 248 -12.97 -17.48 -14.12
C LYS A 248 -13.15 -17.37 -15.63
N GLU A 249 -12.62 -16.34 -16.27
CA GLU A 249 -12.64 -16.20 -17.74
C GLU A 249 -11.86 -17.33 -18.42
N LEU A 250 -10.77 -17.78 -17.79
CA LEU A 250 -9.95 -18.91 -18.25
C LEU A 250 -10.52 -20.29 -17.87
N ALA A 251 -11.79 -20.36 -17.41
CA ALA A 251 -12.41 -21.61 -17.02
C ALA A 251 -12.35 -22.66 -18.15
N LEU A 252 -11.87 -23.85 -17.80
CA LEU A 252 -11.73 -24.98 -18.71
C LEU A 252 -13.09 -25.65 -18.89
N GLY A 253 -13.59 -25.72 -20.12
CA GLY A 253 -14.78 -26.50 -20.47
C GLY A 253 -14.51 -28.00 -20.58
N GLU A 254 -15.56 -28.83 -20.62
CA GLU A 254 -15.45 -30.29 -20.70
C GLU A 254 -14.68 -30.78 -21.93
N ASP A 255 -14.77 -30.06 -23.05
CA ASP A 255 -14.10 -30.38 -24.32
C ASP A 255 -12.69 -29.76 -24.44
N THR A 256 -12.14 -29.19 -23.37
CA THR A 256 -10.83 -28.51 -23.45
C THR A 256 -9.72 -29.51 -23.76
N THR A 257 -8.98 -29.27 -24.84
CA THR A 257 -7.82 -30.09 -25.21
C THR A 257 -6.51 -29.41 -24.85
N VAL A 258 -5.43 -30.20 -24.77
CA VAL A 258 -4.07 -29.68 -24.56
C VAL A 258 -3.65 -28.70 -25.67
N SER A 259 -4.02 -28.99 -26.92
CA SER A 259 -3.74 -28.08 -28.05
C SER A 259 -4.43 -26.73 -27.85
N ASN A 260 -5.70 -26.73 -27.40
CA ASN A 260 -6.41 -25.50 -27.11
C ASN A 260 -5.70 -24.69 -26.01
N VAL A 261 -5.23 -25.35 -24.96
CA VAL A 261 -4.53 -24.67 -23.86
C VAL A 261 -3.20 -24.08 -24.33
N ILE A 262 -2.39 -24.82 -25.10
CA ILE A 262 -1.14 -24.29 -25.68
C ILE A 262 -1.42 -23.07 -26.56
N ASP A 263 -2.44 -23.14 -27.43
CA ASP A 263 -2.84 -22.01 -28.28
C ASP A 263 -3.27 -20.78 -27.46
N GLN A 264 -3.93 -20.98 -26.31
CA GLN A 264 -4.28 -19.88 -25.42
C GLN A 264 -3.04 -19.30 -24.71
N LEU A 265 -2.11 -20.15 -24.28
CA LEU A 265 -0.88 -19.69 -23.64
C LEU A 265 0.02 -18.87 -24.57
N ARG A 266 -0.02 -19.11 -25.89
CA ARG A 266 0.68 -18.26 -26.89
C ARG A 266 0.20 -16.81 -26.85
N ARG A 267 -1.02 -16.55 -26.37
CA ARG A 267 -1.57 -15.20 -26.28
C ARG A 267 -1.00 -14.52 -25.04
N LYS A 268 -0.59 -13.26 -25.20
CA LYS A 268 -0.08 -12.46 -24.08
C LYS A 268 -1.20 -12.22 -23.06
N THR A 269 -1.11 -12.87 -21.90
CA THR A 269 -1.99 -12.65 -20.75
C THR A 269 -1.39 -11.62 -19.81
N LYS A 270 -2.23 -10.88 -19.09
CA LYS A 270 -1.78 -9.91 -18.07
C LYS A 270 -1.23 -10.56 -16.80
N ALA A 271 -1.52 -11.85 -16.59
CA ALA A 271 -1.06 -12.62 -15.44
C ALA A 271 -0.76 -14.08 -15.81
N VAL A 272 -0.10 -14.81 -14.91
CA VAL A 272 0.21 -16.24 -15.06
C VAL A 272 -1.08 -17.08 -15.02
N PRO A 273 -1.45 -17.79 -16.10
CA PRO A 273 -2.71 -18.54 -16.18
C PRO A 273 -2.56 -19.91 -15.49
N LEU A 274 -2.80 -19.97 -14.18
CA LEU A 274 -2.50 -21.15 -13.37
C LEU A 274 -3.40 -22.34 -13.72
N SER A 275 -4.67 -22.11 -14.06
CA SER A 275 -5.59 -23.15 -14.56
C SER A 275 -5.02 -23.87 -15.78
N TYR A 276 -4.48 -23.13 -16.74
CA TYR A 276 -3.88 -23.66 -17.96
C TYR A 276 -2.60 -24.45 -17.68
N LEU A 277 -1.71 -23.90 -16.83
CA LEU A 277 -0.48 -24.60 -16.46
C LEU A 277 -0.76 -25.89 -15.69
N LYS A 278 -1.75 -25.89 -14.78
CA LYS A 278 -2.21 -27.11 -14.07
C LYS A 278 -2.82 -28.12 -15.02
N PHE A 279 -3.58 -27.66 -16.02
CA PHE A 279 -4.15 -28.55 -17.03
C PHE A 279 -3.05 -29.24 -17.84
N ILE A 280 -2.02 -28.50 -18.26
CA ILE A 280 -0.84 -29.07 -18.93
C ILE A 280 -0.15 -30.09 -18.02
N GLU A 281 0.10 -29.74 -16.76
CA GLU A 281 0.74 -30.64 -15.78
C GLU A 281 0.00 -31.97 -15.66
N ASN A 282 -1.33 -31.93 -15.53
CA ASN A 282 -2.19 -33.12 -15.42
C ASN A 282 -2.29 -33.94 -16.72
N ASN A 283 -1.87 -33.38 -17.86
CA ASN A 283 -1.97 -34.01 -19.18
C ASN A 283 -0.60 -34.24 -19.84
N LYS A 284 0.47 -34.41 -19.05
CA LYS A 284 1.87 -34.57 -19.49
C LYS A 284 2.04 -35.44 -20.75
N LYS A 285 1.41 -36.61 -20.81
CA LYS A 285 1.58 -37.57 -21.93
C LYS A 285 1.22 -36.97 -23.29
N VAL A 286 0.18 -36.15 -23.34
CA VAL A 286 -0.28 -35.47 -24.56
C VAL A 286 0.44 -34.14 -24.75
N ALA A 287 0.74 -33.44 -23.66
CA ALA A 287 1.37 -32.11 -23.69
C ALA A 287 2.85 -32.13 -24.06
N LEU A 288 3.61 -33.13 -23.61
CA LEU A 288 5.04 -33.19 -23.84
C LEU A 288 5.45 -33.07 -25.32
N PRO A 289 4.94 -33.89 -26.26
CA PRO A 289 5.34 -33.77 -27.66
C PRO A 289 5.00 -32.41 -28.28
N LEU A 290 3.85 -31.82 -27.91
CA LEU A 290 3.45 -30.49 -28.38
C LEU A 290 4.35 -29.40 -27.80
N ILE A 291 4.72 -29.49 -26.52
CA ILE A 291 5.65 -28.55 -25.88
C ILE A 291 7.05 -28.63 -26.51
N LEU A 292 7.52 -29.83 -26.83
CA LEU A 292 8.80 -29.99 -27.52
C LEU A 292 8.77 -29.40 -28.94
N GLU A 293 7.63 -29.49 -29.64
CA GLU A 293 7.44 -28.83 -30.94
C GLU A 293 7.42 -27.30 -30.81
N GLU A 294 6.77 -26.76 -29.78
CA GLU A 294 6.82 -25.33 -29.45
C GLU A 294 8.24 -24.88 -29.13
N MET A 295 8.97 -25.64 -28.30
CA MET A 295 10.37 -25.36 -27.96
C MET A 295 11.25 -25.37 -29.21
N ALA A 296 11.10 -26.34 -30.11
CA ALA A 296 11.86 -26.38 -31.36
C ALA A 296 11.59 -25.16 -32.24
N SER A 297 10.36 -24.63 -32.22
CA SER A 297 10.02 -23.38 -32.91
C SER A 297 10.62 -22.16 -32.21
N TYR A 298 10.63 -22.15 -30.87
CA TYR A 298 11.25 -21.10 -30.07
C TYR A 298 12.75 -20.99 -30.36
N ILE A 299 13.48 -22.11 -30.35
CA ILE A 299 14.94 -22.15 -30.60
C ILE A 299 15.32 -21.61 -31.98
N LYS A 300 14.49 -21.83 -33.00
CA LYS A 300 14.77 -21.37 -34.37
C LYS A 300 14.78 -19.84 -34.50
N ALA A 301 13.99 -19.13 -33.70
CA ALA A 301 13.91 -17.68 -33.73
C ALA A 301 13.56 -17.11 -32.34
N PRO A 302 14.47 -17.17 -31.36
CA PRO A 302 14.13 -16.90 -29.95
C PRO A 302 13.60 -15.49 -29.72
N ASP A 303 14.26 -14.46 -30.25
CA ASP A 303 13.86 -13.07 -30.03
C ASP A 303 12.50 -12.77 -30.66
N HIS A 304 12.25 -13.28 -31.88
CA HIS A 304 10.94 -13.16 -32.53
C HIS A 304 9.85 -13.88 -31.73
N TYR A 305 10.13 -15.09 -31.24
CA TYR A 305 9.16 -15.88 -30.50
C TYR A 305 8.84 -15.24 -29.14
N ALA A 306 9.85 -14.75 -28.42
CA ALA A 306 9.65 -14.06 -27.14
C ALA A 306 8.80 -12.79 -27.29
N LEU A 307 8.98 -12.03 -28.38
CA LEU A 307 8.17 -10.84 -28.67
C LEU A 307 6.71 -11.16 -29.03
N ASN A 308 6.46 -12.28 -29.72
CA ASN A 308 5.16 -12.58 -30.30
C ASN A 308 4.30 -13.57 -29.49
N ASN A 309 4.94 -14.46 -28.70
CA ASN A 309 4.25 -15.52 -27.97
C ASN A 309 4.20 -15.27 -26.45
N GLY A 310 4.56 -14.06 -26.03
CA GLY A 310 4.44 -13.59 -24.65
C GLY A 310 5.16 -14.50 -23.65
N LEU A 311 4.50 -14.78 -22.53
CA LEU A 311 5.09 -15.53 -21.41
C LEU A 311 5.14 -17.05 -21.64
N LEU A 312 4.58 -17.59 -22.73
CA LEU A 312 4.69 -19.03 -23.04
C LEU A 312 6.16 -19.47 -23.11
N ALA A 313 6.98 -18.64 -23.76
CA ALA A 313 8.43 -18.77 -23.81
C ALA A 313 9.07 -18.96 -22.42
N LEU A 314 8.59 -18.25 -21.42
CA LEU A 314 9.05 -18.36 -20.04
C LEU A 314 8.49 -19.61 -19.35
N TYR A 315 7.25 -20.01 -19.63
CA TYR A 315 6.60 -21.12 -18.92
C TYR A 315 7.15 -22.50 -19.32
N LEU A 316 7.44 -22.71 -20.60
CA LEU A 316 7.83 -24.04 -21.11
C LEU A 316 9.09 -24.62 -20.42
N PRO A 317 10.19 -23.86 -20.24
CA PRO A 317 11.36 -24.34 -19.50
C PRO A 317 11.03 -24.84 -18.10
N PHE A 318 10.16 -24.14 -17.37
CA PHE A 318 9.78 -24.51 -16.01
C PHE A 318 8.93 -25.79 -15.99
N ILE A 319 7.98 -25.93 -16.92
CA ILE A 319 7.20 -27.17 -17.05
C ILE A 319 8.09 -28.37 -17.43
N LEU A 320 9.07 -28.18 -18.30
CA LEU A 320 10.03 -29.24 -18.64
C LEU A 320 10.89 -29.62 -17.42
N ALA A 321 11.31 -28.65 -16.62
CA ALA A 321 12.05 -28.90 -15.37
C ALA A 321 11.20 -29.61 -14.30
N GLN A 322 9.90 -29.31 -14.20
CA GLN A 322 8.95 -30.05 -13.35
C GLN A 322 8.94 -31.53 -13.73
N TRP A 323 9.04 -31.80 -15.02
CA TRP A 323 8.98 -33.14 -15.58
C TRP A 323 10.33 -33.84 -15.69
N GLU A 324 11.41 -33.15 -15.31
CA GLU A 324 12.81 -33.58 -15.46
C GLU A 324 13.10 -34.11 -16.87
N GLU A 325 12.54 -33.44 -17.88
CA GLU A 325 12.68 -33.84 -19.26
C GLU A 325 14.14 -33.59 -19.72
N LYS A 326 14.82 -34.64 -20.18
CA LYS A 326 16.24 -34.59 -20.56
C LYS A 326 16.49 -34.37 -22.05
N GLY A 327 15.56 -34.79 -22.92
CA GLY A 327 15.67 -34.61 -24.37
C GLY A 327 15.76 -33.16 -24.83
N SER A 328 15.29 -32.22 -24.01
CA SER A 328 15.32 -30.77 -24.23
C SER A 328 16.55 -30.07 -23.63
N SER A 329 17.52 -30.81 -23.05
CA SER A 329 18.73 -30.26 -22.40
C SER A 329 19.45 -29.23 -23.28
N ARG A 330 19.73 -29.61 -24.53
CA ARG A 330 20.45 -28.74 -25.48
C ARG A 330 19.63 -27.53 -25.89
N ASP A 331 18.33 -27.72 -26.13
CA ASP A 331 17.42 -26.63 -26.45
C ASP A 331 17.40 -25.60 -25.32
N LEU A 332 17.25 -26.04 -24.07
CA LEU A 332 17.22 -25.13 -22.92
C LEU A 332 18.54 -24.37 -22.69
N ILE A 333 19.67 -24.99 -23.03
CA ILE A 333 20.97 -24.33 -23.05
C ILE A 333 21.01 -23.31 -24.20
N ASP A 334 20.73 -23.71 -25.43
CA ASP A 334 20.84 -22.83 -26.60
C ASP A 334 19.85 -21.66 -26.57
N LEU A 335 18.70 -21.84 -25.91
CA LEU A 335 17.71 -20.78 -25.71
C LEU A 335 18.31 -19.54 -25.05
N VAL A 336 19.22 -19.72 -24.10
CA VAL A 336 19.82 -18.62 -23.33
C VAL A 336 21.29 -18.39 -23.69
N ALA A 337 21.79 -19.06 -24.73
CA ALA A 337 23.13 -18.86 -25.28
C ALA A 337 23.18 -17.61 -26.18
N CYS A 338 22.92 -16.45 -25.61
CA CYS A 338 22.83 -15.17 -26.31
C CYS A 338 23.55 -14.05 -25.55
N SER A 339 23.58 -12.85 -26.14
CA SER A 339 24.05 -11.64 -25.48
C SER A 339 23.14 -11.26 -24.30
N GLU A 340 23.64 -10.37 -23.42
CA GLU A 340 22.85 -9.82 -22.31
C GLU A 340 21.65 -9.01 -22.82
N GLU A 341 21.80 -8.28 -23.94
CA GLU A 341 20.67 -7.53 -24.53
C GLU A 341 19.50 -8.43 -24.96
N SER A 342 19.79 -9.64 -25.45
CA SER A 342 18.76 -10.60 -25.85
C SER A 342 18.17 -11.37 -24.66
N ILE A 343 18.88 -11.53 -23.54
CA ILE A 343 18.38 -12.36 -22.44
C ILE A 343 17.18 -11.74 -21.75
N ASP A 344 17.21 -10.41 -21.60
CA ASP A 344 16.13 -9.61 -21.03
C ASP A 344 14.80 -9.82 -21.78
N LEU A 345 14.88 -9.96 -23.10
CA LEU A 345 13.72 -10.23 -23.95
C LEU A 345 13.18 -11.66 -23.80
N ARG A 346 14.06 -12.64 -23.59
CA ARG A 346 13.70 -14.08 -23.66
C ARG A 346 13.14 -14.61 -22.35
N ILE A 347 13.91 -14.47 -21.27
CA ILE A 347 13.55 -15.00 -19.94
C ILE A 347 13.76 -13.99 -18.81
N GLY A 348 14.34 -12.82 -19.09
CA GLY A 348 14.51 -11.76 -18.11
C GLY A 348 15.34 -12.20 -16.91
N ASP A 349 14.99 -11.66 -15.74
CA ASP A 349 15.69 -11.89 -14.47
C ASP A 349 15.70 -13.37 -14.04
N ALA A 350 14.81 -14.21 -14.60
CA ALA A 350 14.79 -15.64 -14.32
C ALA A 350 16.15 -16.29 -14.63
N ILE A 351 16.95 -15.74 -15.56
CA ILE A 351 18.26 -16.28 -15.94
C ILE A 351 19.20 -16.46 -14.73
N THR A 352 19.21 -15.51 -13.80
CA THR A 352 20.09 -15.57 -12.62
C THR A 352 19.43 -16.14 -11.38
N GLU A 353 18.11 -16.32 -11.39
CA GLU A 353 17.35 -16.82 -10.24
C GLU A 353 17.05 -18.32 -10.38
N GLU A 354 15.93 -18.72 -11.00
CA GLU A 354 15.49 -20.13 -11.05
C GLU A 354 15.87 -20.87 -12.32
N TYR A 355 16.23 -20.18 -13.40
CA TYR A 355 16.67 -20.84 -14.62
C TYR A 355 17.90 -21.76 -14.42
N PRO A 356 18.86 -21.48 -13.51
CA PRO A 356 19.90 -22.43 -13.15
C PRO A 356 19.36 -23.77 -12.63
N VAL A 357 18.25 -23.77 -11.88
CA VAL A 357 17.58 -24.98 -11.39
C VAL A 357 16.86 -25.69 -12.54
N VAL A 358 16.23 -24.94 -13.45
CA VAL A 358 15.63 -25.47 -14.69
C VAL A 358 16.68 -26.22 -15.51
N LEU A 359 17.82 -25.58 -15.78
CA LEU A 359 18.93 -26.19 -16.51
C LEU A 359 19.41 -27.46 -15.84
N TYR A 360 19.71 -27.43 -14.53
CA TYR A 360 20.16 -28.62 -13.80
C TYR A 360 19.15 -29.78 -13.87
N ARG A 361 17.85 -29.49 -13.70
CA ARG A 361 16.79 -30.51 -13.71
C ARG A 361 16.58 -31.15 -15.07
N CYS A 362 16.78 -30.40 -16.15
CA CYS A 362 16.71 -30.93 -17.51
C CYS A 362 18.06 -31.42 -18.05
N PHE A 363 19.16 -31.22 -17.33
CA PHE A 363 20.48 -31.53 -17.84
C PHE A 363 20.67 -33.03 -18.08
N ASP A 364 21.07 -33.39 -19.30
CA ASP A 364 21.29 -34.76 -19.77
C ASP A 364 22.67 -35.32 -19.39
N GLY A 365 23.57 -34.48 -18.87
CA GLY A 365 24.92 -34.86 -18.46
C GLY A 365 26.00 -34.58 -19.51
N ASP A 366 25.68 -33.97 -20.66
CA ASP A 366 26.66 -33.60 -21.68
C ASP A 366 27.48 -32.36 -21.25
N LEU A 367 28.41 -32.58 -20.31
CA LEU A 367 29.30 -31.54 -19.80
C LEU A 367 30.18 -30.94 -20.89
N SER A 368 30.52 -31.71 -21.92
CA SER A 368 31.32 -31.21 -23.04
C SER A 368 30.56 -30.13 -23.80
N TYR A 369 29.28 -30.36 -24.07
CA TYR A 369 28.44 -29.35 -24.71
C TYR A 369 28.30 -28.11 -23.84
N LEU A 370 27.91 -28.26 -22.57
CA LEU A 370 27.70 -27.13 -21.66
C LEU A 370 28.96 -26.28 -21.50
N LYS A 371 30.13 -26.91 -21.35
CA LYS A 371 31.43 -26.21 -21.31
C LYS A 371 31.73 -25.49 -22.63
N SER A 372 31.41 -26.10 -23.78
CA SER A 372 31.59 -25.46 -25.07
C SER A 372 30.75 -24.19 -25.19
N VAL A 373 29.53 -24.17 -24.65
CA VAL A 373 28.65 -22.99 -24.65
C VAL A 373 29.19 -21.89 -23.72
N ILE A 374 29.64 -22.25 -22.51
CA ILE A 374 30.30 -21.32 -21.59
C ILE A 374 31.54 -20.67 -22.24
N GLY A 375 32.25 -21.43 -23.09
CA GLY A 375 33.42 -20.95 -23.82
C GLY A 375 33.14 -19.92 -24.93
N ARG A 376 31.89 -19.73 -25.36
CA ARG A 376 31.55 -18.85 -26.49
C ARG A 376 31.61 -17.37 -26.08
N GLU A 377 32.27 -16.55 -26.89
CA GLU A 377 32.44 -15.10 -26.61
C GLU A 377 31.11 -14.32 -26.64
N HIS A 378 30.19 -14.66 -27.54
CA HIS A 378 28.91 -13.95 -27.68
C HIS A 378 27.90 -14.22 -26.56
N VAL A 379 28.17 -15.19 -25.69
CA VAL A 379 27.27 -15.56 -24.59
C VAL A 379 27.49 -14.61 -23.42
N GLY A 380 26.45 -13.94 -22.97
CA GLY A 380 26.47 -12.98 -21.87
C GLY A 380 26.87 -13.59 -20.53
N THR A 381 27.35 -12.76 -19.61
CA THR A 381 27.90 -13.22 -18.32
C THR A 381 26.82 -13.81 -17.41
N PHE A 382 25.58 -13.32 -17.52
CA PHE A 382 24.43 -13.84 -16.77
C PHE A 382 24.06 -15.27 -17.21
N SER A 383 24.04 -15.54 -18.52
CA SER A 383 23.83 -16.89 -19.04
C SER A 383 24.96 -17.83 -18.62
N LYS A 384 26.21 -17.37 -18.71
CA LYS A 384 27.37 -18.14 -18.23
C LYS A 384 27.27 -18.45 -16.74
N LEU A 385 26.80 -17.52 -15.90
CA LEU A 385 26.55 -17.77 -14.49
C LEU A 385 25.50 -18.89 -14.29
N ALA A 386 24.40 -18.85 -15.05
CA ALA A 386 23.36 -19.87 -14.97
C ALA A 386 23.89 -21.27 -15.32
N TYR A 387 24.67 -21.37 -16.39
CA TYR A 387 25.35 -22.61 -16.78
C TYR A 387 26.34 -23.08 -15.72
N LEU A 388 27.17 -22.18 -15.18
CA LEU A 388 28.16 -22.51 -14.16
C LEU A 388 27.51 -22.99 -12.86
N ARG A 389 26.37 -22.41 -12.48
CA ARG A 389 25.59 -22.88 -11.33
C ARG A 389 25.08 -24.31 -11.55
N ALA A 390 24.40 -24.58 -12.67
CA ALA A 390 23.92 -25.92 -13.00
C ALA A 390 25.07 -26.95 -13.11
N LEU A 391 26.15 -26.59 -13.81
CA LEU A 391 27.34 -27.42 -13.99
C LEU A 391 28.01 -27.75 -12.64
N SER A 392 28.20 -26.75 -11.78
CA SER A 392 28.89 -26.93 -10.51
C SER A 392 28.10 -27.79 -9.52
N VAL A 393 26.77 -27.66 -9.50
CA VAL A 393 25.89 -28.58 -8.75
C VAL A 393 26.00 -29.99 -9.31
N TYR A 394 25.95 -30.18 -10.63
CA TYR A 394 26.10 -31.50 -11.25
C TYR A 394 27.44 -32.18 -10.91
N TYR A 395 28.54 -31.42 -10.95
CA TYR A 395 29.86 -31.92 -10.55
C TYR A 395 29.89 -32.48 -9.13
N ILE A 396 29.25 -31.79 -8.18
CA ILE A 396 29.29 -32.16 -6.77
C ILE A 396 28.26 -33.25 -6.46
N GLU A 397 27.03 -33.09 -6.93
CA GLU A 397 25.91 -33.95 -6.54
C GLU A 397 25.81 -35.22 -7.39
N ASN A 398 26.12 -35.15 -8.69
CA ASN A 398 25.99 -36.29 -9.60
C ASN A 398 27.33 -37.00 -9.86
N LEU A 399 28.44 -36.27 -9.94
CA LEU A 399 29.76 -36.85 -10.20
C LEU A 399 30.61 -37.06 -8.94
N ASN A 400 30.29 -36.37 -7.85
CA ASN A 400 31.13 -36.32 -6.65
C ASN A 400 32.59 -35.94 -6.96
N ASP A 401 32.78 -35.00 -7.89
CA ASP A 401 34.08 -34.61 -8.44
C ASP A 401 34.40 -33.13 -8.20
N ILE A 402 34.71 -32.80 -6.95
CA ILE A 402 35.05 -31.42 -6.56
C ILE A 402 36.38 -30.94 -7.15
N GLU A 403 37.37 -31.84 -7.30
CA GLU A 403 38.66 -31.46 -7.87
C GLU A 403 38.55 -31.21 -9.37
N GLY A 404 37.75 -31.98 -10.11
CA GLY A 404 37.45 -31.69 -11.51
C GLY A 404 36.73 -30.34 -11.68
N LEU A 405 35.78 -30.01 -10.80
CA LEU A 405 35.16 -28.69 -10.78
C LEU A 405 36.20 -27.58 -10.53
N LYS A 406 37.05 -27.76 -9.53
CA LYS A 406 38.11 -26.80 -9.18
C LYS A 406 39.04 -26.55 -10.36
N VAL A 407 39.54 -27.60 -11.01
CA VAL A 407 40.42 -27.50 -12.20
C VAL A 407 39.71 -26.77 -13.33
N TYR A 408 38.44 -27.10 -13.57
CA TYR A 408 37.65 -26.42 -14.59
C TYR A 408 37.50 -24.92 -14.32
N LEU A 409 37.12 -24.53 -13.10
CA LEU A 409 36.97 -23.13 -12.72
C LEU A 409 38.31 -22.36 -12.77
N GLN A 410 39.42 -23.01 -12.41
CA GLN A 410 40.75 -22.40 -12.52
C GLN A 410 41.15 -22.13 -13.97
N ASN A 411 40.93 -23.09 -14.87
CA ASN A 411 41.22 -22.91 -16.29
C ASN A 411 40.31 -21.84 -16.90
N LEU A 412 39.01 -21.88 -16.58
CA LEU A 412 38.05 -20.89 -17.05
C LEU A 412 38.41 -19.48 -16.58
N LEU A 413 38.88 -19.30 -15.33
CA LEU A 413 39.34 -18.00 -14.84
C LEU A 413 40.57 -17.49 -15.59
N ASN A 414 41.49 -18.39 -16.01
CA ASN A 414 42.66 -17.99 -16.79
C ASN A 414 42.26 -17.63 -18.24
N ASP A 415 41.34 -18.39 -18.82
CA ASP A 415 40.93 -18.23 -20.22
C ASP A 415 39.93 -17.05 -20.40
N GLN A 416 39.09 -16.80 -19.39
CA GLN A 416 38.05 -15.77 -19.37
C GLN A 416 38.05 -15.03 -18.02
N PRO A 417 39.05 -14.17 -17.77
CA PRO A 417 39.21 -13.49 -16.48
C PRO A 417 38.05 -12.56 -16.12
N GLU A 418 37.27 -12.10 -17.10
CA GLU A 418 36.02 -11.33 -16.92
C GLU A 418 34.94 -12.10 -16.13
N LEU A 419 35.04 -13.43 -16.04
CA LEU A 419 34.14 -14.25 -15.23
C LEU A 419 34.53 -14.32 -13.76
N ALA A 420 35.56 -13.59 -13.32
CA ALA A 420 36.03 -13.60 -11.93
C ALA A 420 34.91 -13.43 -10.90
N THR A 421 34.01 -12.46 -11.08
CA THR A 421 32.86 -12.27 -10.17
C THR A 421 31.90 -13.45 -10.19
N ARG A 422 31.65 -14.06 -11.35
CA ARG A 422 30.73 -15.21 -11.47
C ARG A 422 31.33 -16.45 -10.84
N ILE A 423 32.62 -16.71 -11.06
CA ILE A 423 33.34 -17.84 -10.48
C ILE A 423 33.41 -17.70 -8.96
N SER A 424 33.63 -16.50 -8.43
CA SER A 424 33.61 -16.26 -6.98
C SER A 424 32.23 -16.54 -6.37
N SER A 425 31.14 -16.17 -7.06
CA SER A 425 29.78 -16.55 -6.65
C SER A 425 29.55 -18.07 -6.63
N ILE A 426 30.12 -18.84 -7.57
CA ILE A 426 30.05 -20.32 -7.54
C ILE A 426 30.76 -20.88 -6.30
N VAL A 427 31.93 -20.35 -5.95
CA VAL A 427 32.69 -20.81 -4.78
C VAL A 427 31.93 -20.48 -3.48
N LEU A 428 31.33 -19.29 -3.37
CA LEU A 428 30.48 -18.92 -2.22
C LEU A 428 29.19 -19.74 -2.14
N MET A 429 28.61 -20.12 -3.27
CA MET A 429 27.40 -20.95 -3.31
C MET A 429 27.65 -22.32 -2.67
N HIS A 430 28.80 -22.94 -2.98
CA HIS A 430 29.14 -24.30 -2.51
C HIS A 430 29.84 -24.36 -1.15
N LYS A 431 30.61 -23.32 -0.77
CA LYS A 431 31.36 -23.23 0.50
C LYS A 431 32.20 -24.46 0.79
N ARG A 432 32.89 -24.97 -0.23
CA ARG A 432 33.79 -26.12 -0.09
C ARG A 432 35.22 -25.62 0.00
N GLU A 433 35.93 -26.03 1.04
CA GLU A 433 37.33 -25.64 1.28
C GLU A 433 38.23 -25.89 0.06
N ALA A 434 38.02 -27.00 -0.66
CA ALA A 434 38.78 -27.32 -1.86
C ALA A 434 38.72 -26.23 -2.96
N LEU A 435 37.61 -25.47 -3.01
CA LEU A 435 37.36 -24.40 -3.99
C LEU A 435 37.85 -23.02 -3.50
N LEU A 436 38.17 -22.85 -2.22
CA LEU A 436 38.50 -21.54 -1.64
C LEU A 436 39.70 -20.87 -2.33
N SER A 437 40.68 -21.67 -2.77
CA SER A 437 41.82 -21.20 -3.56
C SER A 437 41.42 -20.53 -4.88
N VAL A 438 40.38 -21.05 -5.55
CA VAL A 438 39.82 -20.46 -6.77
C VAL A 438 39.06 -19.18 -6.45
N GLY A 439 38.30 -19.17 -5.35
CA GLY A 439 37.61 -17.98 -4.86
C GLY A 439 38.58 -16.83 -4.58
N LYS A 440 39.71 -17.13 -3.92
CA LYS A 440 40.78 -16.15 -3.67
C LYS A 440 41.33 -15.56 -4.97
N ARG A 441 41.74 -16.42 -5.91
CA ARG A 441 42.25 -15.96 -7.22
C ARG A 441 41.22 -15.15 -8.00
N SER A 442 39.94 -15.48 -7.86
CA SER A 442 38.85 -14.74 -8.50
C SER A 442 38.72 -13.34 -7.89
N VAL A 443 38.71 -13.20 -6.57
CA VAL A 443 38.61 -11.90 -5.86
C VAL A 443 39.85 -11.03 -6.09
N GLU A 444 41.02 -11.64 -6.31
CA GLU A 444 42.27 -10.94 -6.63
C GLU A 444 42.40 -10.56 -8.12
N SER A 445 41.47 -10.99 -8.97
CA SER A 445 41.44 -10.63 -10.39
C SER A 445 41.15 -9.14 -10.57
N GLU A 446 41.78 -8.50 -11.55
CA GLU A 446 41.49 -7.10 -11.91
C GLU A 446 40.08 -6.90 -12.49
N PHE A 447 39.46 -7.98 -12.98
CA PHE A 447 38.09 -7.98 -13.54
C PHE A 447 37.02 -8.25 -12.48
N TYR A 448 37.41 -8.41 -11.21
CA TYR A 448 36.47 -8.66 -10.13
C TYR A 448 35.73 -7.39 -9.70
N ASP A 449 34.42 -7.50 -9.57
CA ASP A 449 33.56 -6.45 -9.02
C ASP A 449 33.31 -6.70 -7.51
N PRO A 450 33.93 -5.91 -6.61
CA PRO A 450 33.77 -6.08 -5.18
C PRO A 450 32.39 -5.65 -4.66
N THR A 451 31.55 -5.01 -5.47
CA THR A 451 30.18 -4.65 -5.04
C THR A 451 29.27 -5.87 -4.92
N VAL A 452 29.63 -6.99 -5.55
CA VAL A 452 28.82 -8.22 -5.56
C VAL A 452 29.09 -9.08 -4.33
N ASN A 453 30.35 -9.48 -4.11
CA ASN A 453 30.73 -10.40 -3.02
C ASN A 453 31.70 -9.80 -1.99
N GLY A 454 31.92 -8.47 -2.02
CA GLY A 454 32.82 -7.76 -1.12
C GLY A 454 34.30 -7.94 -1.47
N ASN A 455 35.19 -7.31 -0.70
CA ASN A 455 36.64 -7.58 -0.84
C ASN A 455 37.00 -8.95 -0.25
N TRP A 456 38.28 -9.36 -0.32
CA TRP A 456 38.71 -10.66 0.21
C TRP A 456 38.35 -10.88 1.68
N SER A 457 38.42 -9.85 2.53
CA SER A 457 38.04 -9.96 3.94
C SER A 457 36.54 -10.21 4.10
N ASP A 458 35.69 -9.45 3.40
CA ASP A 458 34.24 -9.66 3.40
C ASP A 458 33.86 -11.03 2.83
N TYR A 459 34.54 -11.43 1.75
CA TYR A 459 34.36 -12.70 1.08
C TYR A 459 34.67 -13.89 2.01
N GLN A 460 35.78 -13.82 2.75
CA GLN A 460 36.13 -14.83 3.76
C GLN A 460 35.07 -14.92 4.85
N VAL A 461 34.58 -13.78 5.35
CA VAL A 461 33.51 -13.74 6.34
C VAL A 461 32.26 -14.41 5.78
N ASN A 462 31.83 -14.07 4.57
CA ASN A 462 30.65 -14.63 3.93
C ASN A 462 30.77 -16.15 3.67
N PHE A 463 31.96 -16.61 3.27
CA PHE A 463 32.24 -18.03 3.06
C PHE A 463 32.00 -18.87 4.32
N HIS A 464 32.33 -18.33 5.51
CA HIS A 464 32.19 -19.04 6.79
C HIS A 464 30.87 -18.73 7.53
N ASN A 465 30.29 -17.54 7.35
CA ASN A 465 29.15 -17.07 8.17
C ASN A 465 27.77 -17.22 7.50
N ALA A 466 27.69 -17.40 6.19
CA ALA A 466 26.38 -17.32 5.54
C ALA A 466 25.49 -18.51 5.91
N SER A 467 24.36 -18.21 6.56
CA SER A 467 23.36 -19.11 7.14
C SER A 467 22.49 -19.88 6.13
N ARG A 468 22.77 -19.77 4.82
CA ARG A 468 22.04 -20.45 3.74
C ARG A 468 23.01 -21.25 2.89
N ASP A 469 22.76 -22.55 2.78
CA ASP A 469 23.29 -23.39 1.72
C ASP A 469 22.39 -23.20 0.49
N GLU A 470 22.89 -22.47 -0.51
CA GLU A 470 22.14 -22.17 -1.74
C GLU A 470 21.92 -23.42 -2.60
N THR A 471 22.72 -24.48 -2.41
CA THR A 471 22.56 -25.74 -3.16
C THR A 471 21.30 -26.51 -2.74
N VAL A 472 20.70 -26.17 -1.60
CA VAL A 472 19.47 -26.80 -1.08
C VAL A 472 18.32 -26.68 -2.08
N GLU A 473 18.24 -25.61 -2.86
CA GLU A 473 17.16 -25.41 -3.82
C GLU A 473 17.18 -26.45 -4.95
N TYR A 474 18.37 -26.87 -5.38
CA TYR A 474 18.56 -27.92 -6.37
C TYR A 474 18.15 -29.32 -5.88
N LYS A 475 18.12 -29.51 -4.56
CA LYS A 475 17.79 -30.78 -3.89
C LYS A 475 16.31 -30.90 -3.52
N LYS A 476 15.58 -29.78 -3.53
CA LYS A 476 14.15 -29.77 -3.21
C LYS A 476 13.31 -30.27 -4.38
N SER A 477 12.11 -30.74 -4.06
CA SER A 477 11.05 -30.89 -5.05
C SER A 477 10.81 -29.54 -5.73
N PHE A 478 10.84 -29.53 -7.05
CA PHE A 478 10.52 -28.34 -7.83
C PHE A 478 9.02 -28.32 -8.12
N ASN A 479 8.45 -27.11 -8.05
CA ASN A 479 7.07 -26.84 -8.42
C ASN A 479 7.07 -25.66 -9.38
N ALA A 480 6.99 -25.95 -10.69
CA ALA A 480 7.00 -24.93 -11.74
C ALA A 480 5.90 -23.90 -11.55
N ILE A 481 4.69 -24.34 -11.21
CA ILE A 481 3.52 -23.48 -11.07
C ILE A 481 3.67 -22.55 -9.87
N GLU A 482 4.10 -23.07 -8.72
CA GLU A 482 4.37 -22.26 -7.54
C GLU A 482 5.51 -21.28 -7.79
N THR A 483 6.55 -21.70 -8.52
CA THR A 483 7.70 -20.86 -8.87
C THR A 483 7.27 -19.73 -9.78
N LEU A 484 6.62 -20.01 -10.91
CA LEU A 484 6.07 -18.99 -11.81
C LEU A 484 5.05 -18.07 -11.09
N ASN A 485 4.30 -18.61 -10.13
CA ASN A 485 3.40 -17.81 -9.29
C ASN A 485 4.14 -16.93 -8.26
N LYS A 486 5.40 -17.20 -7.93
CA LYS A 486 6.25 -16.25 -7.17
C LYS A 486 6.69 -15.09 -8.05
N TRP A 487 7.01 -15.36 -9.31
CA TRP A 487 7.32 -14.35 -10.33
C TRP A 487 6.14 -13.46 -10.66
N ARG A 488 4.91 -13.94 -10.46
CA ARG A 488 3.67 -13.12 -10.44
C ARG A 488 3.79 -11.86 -9.55
N LEU A 489 4.67 -11.91 -8.55
CA LEU A 489 4.80 -10.90 -7.52
C LEU A 489 6.16 -10.15 -7.56
N ILE A 490 6.98 -10.36 -8.60
CA ILE A 490 8.34 -9.79 -8.70
C ILE A 490 8.41 -8.62 -9.70
N SER A 491 7.32 -8.27 -10.40
CA SER A 491 7.14 -6.86 -10.79
C SER A 491 6.74 -6.07 -9.53
N ASP A 492 7.77 -5.70 -8.76
CA ASP A 492 7.77 -4.94 -7.52
C ASP A 492 7.04 -5.59 -6.33
N GLU A 493 7.87 -6.34 -5.58
CA GLU A 493 7.66 -6.89 -4.25
C GLU A 493 6.52 -7.90 -4.07
N LYS A 494 6.93 -9.12 -3.70
CA LYS A 494 6.09 -10.11 -3.02
C LYS A 494 5.28 -9.40 -1.94
N PRO A 495 3.93 -9.48 -1.91
CA PRO A 495 3.21 -9.39 -0.67
C PRO A 495 3.56 -10.68 0.08
N VAL A 496 4.76 -10.70 0.64
CA VAL A 496 4.88 -11.34 1.92
C VAL A 496 3.89 -10.56 2.79
N VAL A 497 3.09 -11.26 3.55
CA VAL A 497 2.44 -10.72 4.73
C VAL A 497 3.40 -10.99 5.90
N PRO A 498 4.65 -10.43 6.00
CA PRO A 498 5.42 -10.63 7.21
C PRO A 498 5.07 -9.44 8.09
N GLU A 499 4.11 -9.68 8.99
CA GLU A 499 4.01 -9.00 10.27
C GLU A 499 4.28 -7.49 10.22
N TYR A 500 3.20 -6.71 10.26
CA TYR A 500 3.13 -5.24 10.38
C TYR A 500 4.27 -4.56 11.19
N GLY A 501 5.00 -5.27 12.05
CA GLY A 501 6.23 -4.83 12.69
C GLY A 501 7.49 -4.72 11.80
N ILE A 502 7.77 -5.58 10.81
CA ILE A 502 9.10 -5.63 10.15
C ILE A 502 9.28 -4.54 9.08
N LEU A 503 8.26 -4.25 8.26
CA LEU A 503 8.30 -3.12 7.32
C LEU A 503 8.32 -1.78 8.08
N TYR A 504 7.50 -1.67 9.13
CA TYR A 504 7.52 -0.57 10.08
C TYR A 504 8.92 -0.39 10.70
N GLN A 505 9.56 -1.47 11.17
CA GLN A 505 10.91 -1.43 11.73
C GLN A 505 11.97 -1.06 10.68
N LYS A 506 11.89 -1.58 9.45
CA LYS A 506 12.87 -1.28 8.38
C LYS A 506 12.78 0.17 7.92
N LEU A 507 11.56 0.70 7.74
CA LEU A 507 11.32 2.10 7.35
C LEU A 507 11.63 3.07 8.50
N PHE A 508 11.28 2.71 9.73
CA PHE A 508 11.64 3.48 10.94
C PHE A 508 13.16 3.54 11.13
N ASN A 509 13.85 2.40 11.04
CA ASN A 509 15.31 2.31 11.18
C ASN A 509 16.07 2.99 10.01
N ALA A 510 15.50 3.05 8.81
CA ALA A 510 16.10 3.75 7.67
C ALA A 510 16.06 5.28 7.82
N ARG A 511 15.01 5.81 8.48
CA ARG A 511 14.85 7.25 8.74
C ARG A 511 15.72 7.73 9.90
N GLU A 512 15.85 6.98 10.99
CA GLU A 512 16.78 7.30 12.10
C GLU A 512 18.23 7.49 11.61
N LYS A 513 18.64 6.75 10.57
CA LYS A 513 19.98 6.86 9.97
C LYS A 513 20.20 8.15 9.17
N ARG A 514 19.13 8.83 8.73
CA ARG A 514 19.19 10.05 7.89
C ARG A 514 19.07 11.35 8.69
N THR A 515 18.59 11.29 9.92
CA THR A 515 18.55 12.44 10.82
C THR A 515 19.96 12.74 11.37
N PRO A 516 20.53 13.94 11.14
CA PRO A 516 21.77 14.35 11.78
C PRO A 516 21.62 14.30 13.30
N ASN A 517 22.65 13.79 13.98
CA ASN A 517 22.72 13.49 15.42
C ASN A 517 22.66 14.73 16.35
N SER A 518 21.98 15.82 15.96
CA SER A 518 21.93 17.10 16.66
C SER A 518 20.54 17.59 17.07
N ILE A 519 19.46 16.87 16.75
CA ILE A 519 18.18 17.11 17.41
C ILE A 519 18.23 16.40 18.76
N LYS A 520 18.60 17.17 19.79
CA LYS A 520 18.53 16.75 21.19
C LYS A 520 17.20 16.03 21.42
N LYS A 521 17.26 14.79 21.93
CA LYS A 521 16.14 14.11 22.57
C LYS A 521 15.56 15.06 23.63
N THR A 522 14.57 15.86 23.28
CA THR A 522 13.63 16.39 24.26
C THR A 522 12.85 15.19 24.74
N ASN A 523 13.11 14.79 25.99
CA ASN A 523 12.25 13.89 26.73
C ASN A 523 10.81 14.42 26.62
N LEU A 524 10.02 13.88 25.70
CA LEU A 524 8.57 13.92 25.78
C LEU A 524 8.18 12.92 26.88
N GLN A 525 8.47 13.30 28.12
CA GLN A 525 7.57 12.96 29.21
C GLN A 525 6.23 13.55 28.80
N TYR A 526 5.26 12.68 28.56
CA TYR A 526 3.86 13.06 28.48
C TYR A 526 3.53 13.88 29.72
N HIS A 527 3.54 15.21 29.60
CA HIS A 527 2.69 16.03 30.42
C HIS A 527 1.27 15.76 29.94
N HIS A 528 0.70 14.66 30.42
CA HIS A 528 -0.71 14.72 30.78
C HIS A 528 -0.81 15.89 31.74
N GLU A 529 -1.28 17.04 31.27
CA GLU A 529 -1.94 17.93 32.20
C GLU A 529 -2.97 17.05 32.92
N PRO A 530 -2.91 16.95 34.26
CA PRO A 530 -3.92 16.19 34.96
C PRO A 530 -5.26 16.79 34.56
N ILE A 531 -6.15 15.95 34.05
CA ILE A 531 -7.56 16.30 33.97
C ILE A 531 -7.91 16.76 35.38
N ILE A 532 -8.12 18.07 35.56
CA ILE A 532 -8.66 18.61 36.80
C ILE A 532 -10.09 18.10 36.82
N THR A 533 -10.25 16.87 37.30
CA THR A 533 -11.55 16.35 37.69
C THR A 533 -12.03 17.30 38.77
N GLY A 534 -13.03 18.12 38.44
CA GLY A 534 -13.70 18.97 39.41
C GLY A 534 -14.00 18.16 40.67
N LYS A 535 -13.85 18.80 41.84
CA LYS A 535 -14.03 18.21 43.17
C LYS A 535 -15.21 17.22 43.15
N LYS A 536 -14.96 15.93 43.37
CA LYS A 536 -16.01 14.89 43.35
C LYS A 536 -17.17 15.33 44.25
N ILE A 537 -18.31 15.64 43.64
CA ILE A 537 -19.52 16.03 44.37
C ILE A 537 -19.99 14.85 45.21
N GLY A 538 -20.09 15.05 46.52
CA GLY A 538 -20.58 14.03 47.44
C GLY A 538 -22.02 13.70 47.13
N ARG A 539 -22.40 12.41 47.19
CA ARG A 539 -23.79 11.97 46.93
C ARG A 539 -24.85 12.71 47.75
N ASN A 540 -24.50 13.30 48.89
CA ASN A 540 -25.42 14.06 49.74
C ASN A 540 -25.33 15.59 49.59
N ASP A 541 -24.40 16.11 48.80
CA ASP A 541 -24.18 17.55 48.60
C ASP A 541 -25.28 18.17 47.73
N PRO A 542 -25.50 19.50 47.78
CA PRO A 542 -26.42 20.19 46.89
C PRO A 542 -26.07 19.94 45.41
N CYS A 543 -27.07 19.61 44.61
CA CYS A 543 -26.88 19.25 43.22
C CYS A 543 -26.49 20.48 42.38
N PRO A 544 -25.43 20.42 41.56
CA PRO A 544 -24.86 21.59 40.88
C PRO A 544 -25.78 22.17 39.79
N CYS A 545 -26.85 21.45 39.41
CA CYS A 545 -27.88 21.94 38.49
C CYS A 545 -28.82 23.00 39.07
N GLY A 546 -28.55 23.50 40.29
CA GLY A 546 -29.33 24.55 40.94
C GLY A 546 -30.70 24.11 41.49
N SER A 547 -31.01 22.81 41.49
CA SER A 547 -32.33 22.29 41.88
C SER A 547 -32.66 22.35 43.37
N GLY A 548 -31.70 22.71 44.23
CA GLY A 548 -31.83 22.71 45.69
C GLY A 548 -31.88 21.32 46.33
N LYS A 549 -31.82 20.23 45.56
CA LYS A 549 -31.88 18.83 46.05
C LYS A 549 -30.48 18.23 46.24
N LYS A 550 -30.35 17.19 47.06
CA LYS A 550 -29.10 16.41 47.21
C LYS A 550 -28.74 15.69 45.90
N TYR A 551 -27.45 15.63 45.55
CA TYR A 551 -26.94 15.08 44.28
C TYR A 551 -27.50 13.69 43.95
N LYS A 552 -27.50 12.75 44.91
CA LYS A 552 -28.06 11.39 44.72
C LYS A 552 -29.56 11.33 44.44
N LYS A 553 -30.31 12.38 44.75
CA LYS A 553 -31.75 12.47 44.49
C LYS A 553 -32.07 13.34 43.26
N CYS A 554 -31.05 13.74 42.51
CA CYS A 554 -31.16 14.56 41.31
C CYS A 554 -30.22 14.02 40.22
N CYS A 555 -29.17 14.74 39.82
CA CYS A 555 -28.26 14.31 38.75
C CYS A 555 -27.54 12.99 39.02
N GLY A 556 -27.22 12.68 40.29
CA GLY A 556 -26.58 11.43 40.71
C GLY A 556 -27.50 10.21 40.73
N ASN A 557 -28.78 10.35 40.34
CA ASN A 557 -29.73 9.24 40.23
C ASN A 557 -29.75 8.61 38.81
N TYR A 558 -28.94 9.14 37.88
CA TYR A 558 -28.89 8.75 36.46
C TYR A 558 -27.57 8.05 36.06
N ILE A 559 -26.76 7.59 37.03
CA ILE A 559 -25.51 6.84 36.78
C ILE A 559 -25.63 5.42 37.36
N ASN A 560 -26.69 4.70 36.99
CA ASN A 560 -26.79 3.25 37.14
C ASN A 560 -27.56 2.67 35.97
#